data_AF-A0A3S1BQU1-F1
#
_entry.id   AF-A0A3S1BQU1-F1
#
_cell.length_a   1.000
_cell.length_b   1.000
_cell.length_c   1.000
_cell.angle_alpha   90.00
_cell.angle_beta   90.00
_cell.angle_gamma   90.00
#
_symmetry.space_group_name_H-M   'P 1'
#
loop_
_entity.id
_entity.type
_entity.pdbx_description
1 polymer ?
#
loop_
_entity_poly.entity_id
_entity_poly.type
_entity_poly.pdbx_seq_one_letter_code
_entity_poly.pdbx_strand_id
1 'polypeptide(L)'
;MMKSQLFAGLLMALCVFDLAWTYPLGAPDAACMNMMPMHYENKSSTNPLNQPQVGMPYFSIHVDRSMDLRPGETTSASTSTEAWDLRPGEMVEVTIKADQYYFEGFLIQAHMNDMYGTLKKLDGFTTFMPDTQLACGGKAVTHSEHKKYDSTKMYWTVPAMQEDSCMHFVATVVKGYSTFFMGVNSEMVCFDGVDQGSMDAAPADVRPLAAGLLLLVAMTTALFARH
;
A
#
# COMPACT_ATOMS: atom_id res chain seq x y z
N MET A 1 -66.55 -15.48 -26.77
CA MET A 1 -65.39 -16.39 -26.97
C MET A 1 -64.11 -15.56 -27.01
N MET A 2 -63.25 -15.77 -26.01
CA MET A 2 -61.79 -15.58 -25.94
C MET A 2 -61.19 -14.29 -26.55
N LYS A 3 -60.73 -13.38 -25.67
CA LYS A 3 -59.55 -12.48 -25.85
C LYS A 3 -59.35 -11.61 -24.61
N SER A 4 -58.88 -12.19 -23.50
CA SER A 4 -58.37 -11.43 -22.34
C SER A 4 -57.56 -12.32 -21.40
N GLN A 5 -56.48 -12.94 -21.90
CA GLN A 5 -55.60 -13.79 -21.07
C GLN A 5 -54.13 -13.72 -21.49
N LEU A 6 -53.69 -12.65 -22.19
CA LEU A 6 -52.31 -12.57 -22.70
C LEU A 6 -51.45 -11.44 -22.13
N PHE A 7 -51.96 -10.61 -21.21
CA PHE A 7 -51.17 -9.51 -20.62
C PHE A 7 -50.73 -9.72 -19.17
N ALA A 8 -51.22 -10.75 -18.47
CA ALA A 8 -50.84 -11.01 -17.08
C ALA A 8 -49.52 -11.81 -16.94
N GLY A 9 -49.06 -12.49 -18.01
CA GLY A 9 -47.86 -13.31 -17.97
C GLY A 9 -46.54 -12.53 -18.14
N LEU A 10 -46.58 -11.34 -18.74
CA LEU A 10 -45.36 -10.58 -19.05
C LEU A 10 -44.93 -9.63 -17.91
N LEU A 11 -45.82 -9.30 -16.96
CA LEU A 11 -45.47 -8.47 -15.80
C LEU A 11 -44.91 -9.27 -14.61
N MET A 12 -45.09 -10.60 -14.57
CA MET A 12 -44.53 -11.50 -13.54
C MET A 12 -43.13 -12.01 -13.90
N ALA A 13 -42.48 -11.47 -14.94
CA ALA A 13 -41.11 -11.79 -15.32
C ALA A 13 -40.08 -10.73 -14.87
N LEU A 14 -40.51 -9.66 -14.18
CA LEU A 14 -39.66 -8.53 -13.78
C LEU A 14 -39.48 -8.35 -12.27
N CYS A 15 -40.02 -9.24 -11.44
CA CYS A 15 -39.93 -9.14 -9.97
C CYS A 15 -39.23 -10.34 -9.31
N VAL A 16 -38.22 -10.90 -9.99
CA VAL A 16 -37.17 -11.69 -9.32
C VAL A 16 -35.82 -11.02 -9.61
N PHE A 17 -35.76 -9.70 -9.39
CA PHE A 17 -34.49 -9.12 -8.97
C PHE A 17 -34.30 -9.62 -7.55
N ASP A 18 -33.61 -10.74 -7.41
CA ASP A 18 -33.04 -11.14 -6.14
C ASP A 18 -32.27 -9.92 -5.62
N LEU A 19 -32.86 -9.24 -4.64
CA LEU A 19 -32.22 -8.30 -3.75
C LEU A 19 -31.26 -9.09 -2.86
N ALA A 20 -30.33 -9.81 -3.46
CA ALA A 20 -29.12 -10.21 -2.82
C ALA A 20 -28.32 -8.92 -2.67
N TRP A 21 -28.48 -8.25 -1.52
CA TRP A 21 -27.54 -7.25 -1.00
C TRP A 21 -26.19 -7.92 -0.65
N THR A 22 -25.73 -8.84 -1.48
CA THR A 22 -24.30 -9.05 -1.66
C THR A 22 -23.81 -7.78 -2.29
N TYR A 23 -22.64 -7.28 -1.88
CA TYR A 23 -21.96 -6.24 -2.64
C TYR A 23 -21.10 -6.94 -3.70
N PRO A 24 -21.65 -7.30 -4.89
CA PRO A 24 -20.83 -7.93 -5.92
C PRO A 24 -19.72 -7.00 -6.38
N LEU A 25 -19.90 -5.69 -6.20
CA LEU A 25 -18.98 -4.63 -6.61
C LEU A 25 -18.14 -4.07 -5.43
N GLY A 26 -17.93 -4.84 -4.36
CA GLY A 26 -17.04 -4.44 -3.27
C GLY A 26 -17.66 -3.71 -2.10
N ALA A 27 -16.87 -3.51 -1.06
CA ALA A 27 -17.32 -2.93 0.21
C ALA A 27 -17.89 -1.50 0.04
N PRO A 28 -18.97 -1.15 0.76
CA PRO A 28 -19.54 0.19 0.71
C PRO A 28 -18.64 1.24 1.39
N ASP A 29 -18.76 2.51 1.00
CA ASP A 29 -17.97 3.60 1.60
C ASP A 29 -18.16 3.73 3.12
N ALA A 30 -19.31 3.33 3.66
CA ALA A 30 -19.54 3.32 5.11
C ALA A 30 -18.58 2.37 5.85
N ALA A 31 -18.16 1.26 5.20
CA ALA A 31 -17.20 0.32 5.76
C ALA A 31 -15.80 0.94 5.89
N CYS A 32 -15.49 2.00 5.15
CA CYS A 32 -14.18 2.66 5.20
C CYS A 32 -13.86 3.23 6.59
N MET A 33 -14.87 3.57 7.38
CA MET A 33 -14.66 4.23 8.68
C MET A 33 -14.22 3.25 9.75
N ASN A 34 -14.88 2.09 9.83
CA ASN A 34 -14.74 1.11 10.89
C ASN A 34 -14.29 -0.27 10.40
N MET A 35 -14.01 -0.44 9.11
CA MET A 35 -13.66 -1.70 8.46
C MET A 35 -14.76 -2.79 8.59
N MET A 36 -16.02 -2.41 8.87
CA MET A 36 -17.13 -3.34 9.07
C MET A 36 -17.88 -3.58 7.74
N PRO A 37 -18.09 -4.83 7.29
CA PRO A 37 -18.75 -5.13 6.00
C PRO A 37 -20.23 -4.73 5.91
N MET A 38 -20.87 -4.32 7.02
CA MET A 38 -22.31 -3.97 7.09
C MET A 38 -23.24 -5.12 6.65
N HIS A 39 -22.83 -6.36 6.97
CA HIS A 39 -23.65 -7.55 6.74
C HIS A 39 -24.67 -7.75 7.85
N TYR A 40 -25.67 -8.61 7.61
CA TYR A 40 -26.70 -8.99 8.58
C TYR A 40 -26.51 -10.46 8.99
N GLU A 41 -27.16 -10.89 10.09
CA GLU A 41 -27.07 -12.29 10.56
C GLU A 41 -27.38 -13.30 9.45
N ASN A 42 -28.33 -12.97 8.58
CA ASN A 42 -28.63 -13.68 7.35
C ASN A 42 -29.29 -12.70 6.35
N LYS A 43 -29.46 -13.13 5.09
CA LYS A 43 -29.99 -12.29 4.00
C LYS A 43 -31.43 -11.80 4.22
N SER A 44 -32.19 -12.41 5.14
CA SER A 44 -33.56 -12.03 5.46
C SER A 44 -33.68 -11.29 6.81
N SER A 45 -32.57 -11.10 7.52
CA SER A 45 -32.54 -10.46 8.83
C SER A 45 -32.41 -8.95 8.72
N THR A 46 -33.02 -8.23 9.65
CA THR A 46 -32.80 -6.79 9.87
C THR A 46 -31.76 -6.52 10.97
N ASN A 47 -31.24 -7.56 11.60
CA ASN A 47 -30.23 -7.44 12.66
C ASN A 47 -28.83 -7.36 12.04
N PRO A 48 -28.13 -6.22 12.18
CA PRO A 48 -26.78 -6.08 11.63
C PRO A 48 -25.82 -6.98 12.39
N LEU A 49 -24.93 -7.64 11.64
CA LEU A 49 -23.87 -8.46 12.18
C LEU A 49 -22.72 -7.55 12.62
N ASN A 50 -22.71 -7.20 13.90
CA ASN A 50 -21.80 -6.21 14.46
C ASN A 50 -20.52 -6.80 15.08
N GLN A 51 -20.32 -8.12 14.99
CA GLN A 51 -19.19 -8.79 15.60
C GLN A 51 -18.44 -9.64 14.57
N PRO A 52 -17.10 -9.47 14.46
CA PRO A 52 -16.28 -10.36 13.66
C PRO A 52 -16.24 -11.75 14.31
N GLN A 53 -15.92 -12.75 13.49
CA GLN A 53 -15.71 -14.10 13.99
C GLN A 53 -14.49 -14.15 14.93
N VAL A 54 -14.67 -14.78 16.08
CA VAL A 54 -13.63 -14.92 17.11
C VAL A 54 -12.74 -16.10 16.76
N GLY A 55 -11.43 -15.90 16.78
CA GLY A 55 -10.43 -16.93 16.47
C GLY A 55 -9.26 -16.39 15.66
N MET A 56 -8.25 -17.23 15.43
CA MET A 56 -7.14 -16.86 14.55
C MET A 56 -7.67 -16.73 13.12
N PRO A 57 -7.45 -15.60 12.43
CA PRO A 57 -7.79 -15.51 11.02
C PRO A 57 -6.91 -16.48 10.25
N TYR A 58 -7.50 -17.29 9.37
CA TYR A 58 -6.75 -18.13 8.42
C TYR A 58 -6.36 -17.33 7.17
N PHE A 59 -5.99 -16.07 7.37
CA PHE A 59 -5.69 -15.11 6.32
C PHE A 59 -4.48 -14.29 6.75
N SER A 60 -3.61 -14.01 5.80
CA SER A 60 -2.40 -13.22 6.00
C SER A 60 -2.31 -12.09 4.99
N ILE A 61 -1.57 -11.05 5.34
CA ILE A 61 -1.16 -9.99 4.42
C ILE A 61 0.36 -10.06 4.30
N HIS A 62 0.84 -10.14 3.07
CA HIS A 62 2.27 -10.14 2.73
C HIS A 62 2.59 -8.91 1.91
N VAL A 63 3.70 -8.26 2.22
CA VAL A 63 4.22 -7.12 1.45
C VAL A 63 5.50 -7.55 0.73
N ASP A 64 5.52 -7.44 -0.59
CA ASP A 64 6.67 -7.83 -1.41
C ASP A 64 7.25 -6.60 -2.15
N ARG A 65 8.57 -6.41 -2.06
CA ARG A 65 9.33 -5.35 -2.76
C ARG A 65 9.60 -5.67 -4.24
N SER A 66 8.83 -6.60 -4.82
CA SER A 66 9.21 -7.35 -6.03
C SER A 66 9.07 -6.59 -7.36
N MET A 67 9.11 -5.26 -7.37
CA MET A 67 9.14 -4.50 -8.64
C MET A 67 10.53 -3.99 -9.04
N ASP A 68 11.51 -3.99 -8.15
CA ASP A 68 12.86 -3.44 -8.43
C ASP A 68 13.87 -4.43 -9.03
N LEU A 69 13.42 -5.58 -9.56
CA LEU A 69 14.33 -6.49 -10.24
C LEU A 69 14.79 -5.90 -11.59
N ARG A 70 15.92 -5.19 -11.57
CA ARG A 70 16.83 -5.16 -12.73
C ARG A 70 17.16 -6.62 -13.08
N PRO A 71 17.09 -7.04 -14.36
CA PRO A 71 17.45 -8.40 -14.73
C PRO A 71 18.90 -8.71 -14.30
N GLY A 72 19.06 -9.58 -13.30
CA GLY A 72 20.37 -10.00 -12.78
C GLY A 72 20.63 -9.73 -11.30
N GLU A 73 19.75 -9.02 -10.59
CA GLU A 73 19.90 -8.78 -9.15
C GLU A 73 19.18 -9.88 -8.36
N THR A 74 19.95 -10.78 -7.75
CA THR A 74 19.41 -11.83 -6.87
C THR A 74 18.97 -11.20 -5.55
N THR A 75 17.67 -11.08 -5.32
CA THR A 75 17.12 -10.71 -4.02
C THR A 75 17.48 -11.81 -3.01
N SER A 76 18.43 -11.50 -2.13
CA SER A 76 18.58 -12.26 -0.90
C SER A 76 17.33 -11.98 -0.09
N ALA A 77 16.48 -12.99 0.12
CA ALA A 77 15.31 -12.87 0.98
C ALA A 77 15.78 -12.31 2.35
N SER A 78 15.43 -11.06 2.64
CA SER A 78 15.86 -10.39 3.87
C SER A 78 15.17 -11.06 5.04
N THR A 79 15.84 -12.04 5.64
CA THR A 79 15.50 -12.57 6.97
C THR A 79 16.18 -11.68 8.01
N SER A 80 15.96 -10.36 7.92
CA SER A 80 16.57 -9.42 8.85
C SER A 80 15.51 -8.55 9.49
N THR A 81 15.66 -8.38 10.81
CA THR A 81 15.06 -7.35 11.66
C THR A 81 15.50 -5.94 11.27
N GLU A 82 15.86 -5.73 10.01
CA GLU A 82 16.37 -4.49 9.46
C GLU A 82 15.21 -3.74 8.84
N ALA A 83 15.17 -2.44 9.10
CA ALA A 83 14.11 -1.58 8.66
C ALA A 83 13.93 -1.65 7.14
N TRP A 84 12.71 -1.34 6.71
CA TRP A 84 12.39 -1.32 5.30
C TRP A 84 12.95 -0.01 4.70
N ASP A 85 14.03 -0.08 3.91
CA ASP A 85 14.50 1.08 3.11
C ASP A 85 13.56 1.36 1.93
N LEU A 86 12.30 1.67 2.22
CA LEU A 86 11.31 2.05 1.22
C LEU A 86 11.43 3.54 0.92
N ARG A 87 11.45 3.86 -0.37
CA ARG A 87 11.60 5.25 -0.83
C ARG A 87 10.25 5.84 -1.24
N PRO A 88 9.98 7.13 -0.96
CA PRO A 88 8.81 7.79 -1.52
C PRO A 88 8.73 7.61 -3.04
N GLY A 89 7.57 7.17 -3.53
CA GLY A 89 7.31 6.87 -4.94
C GLY A 89 7.56 5.41 -5.35
N GLU A 90 8.23 4.62 -4.52
CA GLU A 90 8.39 3.18 -4.74
C GLU A 90 7.01 2.48 -4.71
N MET A 91 6.83 1.45 -5.53
CA MET A 91 5.61 0.66 -5.57
C MET A 91 5.86 -0.70 -4.94
N VAL A 92 5.08 -1.03 -3.92
CA VAL A 92 5.11 -2.36 -3.28
C VAL A 92 3.88 -3.17 -3.71
N GLU A 93 4.08 -4.49 -3.84
CA GLU A 93 2.99 -5.43 -4.01
C GLU A 93 2.47 -5.85 -2.64
N VAL A 94 1.16 -5.76 -2.44
CA VAL A 94 0.48 -6.19 -1.22
C VAL A 94 -0.43 -7.35 -1.58
N THR A 95 -0.24 -8.48 -0.91
CA THR A 95 -0.97 -9.71 -1.17
C THR A 95 -1.79 -10.10 0.04
N ILE A 96 -3.11 -10.26 -0.15
CA ILE A 96 -3.96 -10.94 0.83
C ILE A 96 -4.02 -12.41 0.43
N LYS A 97 -3.78 -13.32 1.36
CA LYS A 97 -3.75 -14.76 1.12
C LYS A 97 -4.67 -15.49 2.09
N ALA A 98 -5.37 -16.52 1.58
CA ALA A 98 -6.01 -17.52 2.41
C ALA A 98 -4.98 -18.59 2.81
N ASP A 99 -4.63 -18.63 4.09
CA ASP A 99 -3.79 -19.70 4.65
C ASP A 99 -4.58 -21.01 4.73
N GLN A 100 -5.91 -20.91 4.81
CA GLN A 100 -6.82 -22.04 4.67
C GLN A 100 -8.07 -21.65 3.88
N TYR A 101 -8.57 -22.59 3.09
CA TYR A 101 -9.80 -22.45 2.30
C TYR A 101 -9.69 -21.32 1.25
N TYR A 102 -10.54 -20.31 1.36
CA TYR A 102 -10.69 -19.18 0.46
C TYR A 102 -11.40 -18.03 1.20
N PHE A 103 -11.40 -16.84 0.62
CA PHE A 103 -12.28 -15.72 0.98
C PHE A 103 -13.16 -15.29 -0.20
N GLU A 104 -14.24 -14.58 0.04
CA GLU A 104 -15.22 -14.12 -0.96
C GLU A 104 -15.25 -12.59 -1.13
N GLY A 105 -14.63 -11.86 -0.21
CA GLY A 105 -14.54 -10.40 -0.29
C GLY A 105 -13.53 -9.85 0.71
N PHE A 106 -13.12 -8.61 0.50
CA PHE A 106 -12.15 -7.96 1.37
C PHE A 106 -12.27 -6.43 1.29
N LEU A 107 -11.77 -5.76 2.31
CA LEU A 107 -11.48 -4.32 2.31
C LEU A 107 -10.13 -4.13 2.99
N ILE A 108 -9.16 -3.53 2.32
CA ILE A 108 -7.81 -3.30 2.85
C ILE A 108 -7.47 -1.81 2.87
N GLN A 109 -6.80 -1.36 3.92
CA GLN A 109 -6.32 0.01 4.12
C GLN A 109 -4.86 0.00 4.57
N ALA A 110 -4.15 1.10 4.31
CA ALA A 110 -2.83 1.37 4.86
C ALA A 110 -2.98 2.28 6.09
N HIS A 111 -2.53 1.82 7.26
CA HIS A 111 -2.67 2.51 8.55
C HIS A 111 -1.30 2.93 9.08
N MET A 112 -1.23 4.15 9.58
CA MET A 112 -0.07 4.72 10.26
C MET A 112 -0.56 5.50 11.48
N ASN A 113 0.20 5.51 12.56
CA ASN A 113 -0.05 6.47 13.64
C ASN A 113 0.82 7.70 13.41
N ASP A 114 0.24 8.89 13.52
CA ASP A 114 1.04 10.12 13.53
C ASP A 114 1.81 10.29 14.85
N MET A 115 2.61 11.36 14.95
CA MET A 115 3.41 11.67 16.15
C MET A 115 2.58 11.84 17.44
N TYR A 116 1.27 12.03 17.32
CA TYR A 116 0.35 12.19 18.45
C TYR A 116 -0.42 10.89 18.76
N GLY A 117 -0.12 9.79 18.06
CA GLY A 117 -0.81 8.51 18.19
C GLY A 117 -2.18 8.49 17.48
N THR A 118 -2.48 9.45 16.62
CA THR A 118 -3.73 9.49 15.86
C THR A 118 -3.62 8.58 14.65
N LEU A 119 -4.60 7.68 14.48
CA LEU A 119 -4.67 6.79 13.33
C LEU A 119 -4.91 7.59 12.04
N LYS A 120 -3.97 7.49 11.11
CA LYS A 120 -4.02 8.04 9.75
C LYS A 120 -4.19 6.89 8.75
N LYS A 121 -5.17 7.04 7.86
CA LYS A 121 -5.38 6.17 6.70
C LYS A 121 -4.65 6.77 5.50
N LEU A 122 -3.71 6.03 4.94
CA LEU A 122 -2.89 6.47 3.81
C LEU A 122 -3.60 6.17 2.49
N ASP A 123 -3.39 7.06 1.52
CA ASP A 123 -3.69 6.85 0.10
C ASP A 123 -2.52 6.11 -0.58
N GLY A 124 -2.54 6.03 -1.91
CA GLY A 124 -1.45 5.43 -2.69
C GLY A 124 -1.77 4.05 -3.27
N PHE A 125 -2.96 3.50 -3.01
CA PHE A 125 -3.35 2.25 -3.65
C PHE A 125 -3.56 2.43 -5.15
N THR A 126 -3.11 1.44 -5.90
CA THR A 126 -3.46 1.21 -7.30
C THR A 126 -3.88 -0.25 -7.49
N THR A 127 -4.72 -0.48 -8.49
CA THR A 127 -5.13 -1.83 -8.88
C THR A 127 -4.83 -2.05 -10.36
N PHE A 128 -4.24 -3.21 -10.65
CA PHE A 128 -4.09 -3.74 -12.00
C PHE A 128 -4.83 -5.08 -12.17
N MET A 129 -5.51 -5.54 -11.11
CA MET A 129 -6.20 -6.82 -11.10
C MET A 129 -7.68 -6.59 -11.40
N PRO A 130 -8.28 -7.32 -12.38
CA PRO A 130 -9.64 -7.05 -12.85
C PRO A 130 -10.72 -7.29 -11.79
N ASP A 131 -10.39 -8.07 -10.77
CA ASP A 131 -11.24 -8.50 -9.66
C ASP A 131 -11.10 -7.62 -8.41
N THR A 132 -10.42 -6.47 -8.54
CA THR A 132 -10.24 -5.51 -7.46
C THR A 132 -10.52 -4.08 -7.94
N GLN A 133 -10.89 -3.20 -7.01
CA GLN A 133 -11.18 -1.80 -7.29
C GLN A 133 -10.80 -0.90 -6.11
N LEU A 134 -10.53 0.37 -6.39
CA LEU A 134 -10.34 1.38 -5.36
C LEU A 134 -11.64 1.66 -4.61
N ALA A 135 -11.53 1.87 -3.31
CA ALA A 135 -12.60 2.29 -2.43
C ALA A 135 -12.15 3.46 -1.54
N CYS A 136 -13.07 4.06 -0.79
CA CYS A 136 -12.73 5.09 0.20
C CYS A 136 -11.98 6.30 -0.38
N GLY A 137 -12.32 6.71 -1.62
CA GLY A 137 -11.61 7.78 -2.32
C GLY A 137 -10.13 7.47 -2.61
N GLY A 138 -9.78 6.20 -2.84
CA GLY A 138 -8.41 5.76 -3.15
C GLY A 138 -7.56 5.39 -1.93
N LYS A 139 -8.15 5.41 -0.73
CA LYS A 139 -7.48 5.02 0.53
C LYS A 139 -7.67 3.56 0.90
N ALA A 140 -8.37 2.80 0.07
CA ALA A 140 -8.60 1.39 0.26
C ALA A 140 -8.74 0.66 -1.08
N VAL A 141 -8.64 -0.67 -1.01
CA VAL A 141 -8.97 -1.58 -2.11
C VAL A 141 -10.00 -2.60 -1.63
N THR A 142 -10.92 -2.98 -2.50
CA THR A 142 -11.92 -4.02 -2.27
C THR A 142 -12.08 -4.89 -3.51
N HIS A 143 -12.80 -6.01 -3.40
CA HIS A 143 -13.13 -6.87 -4.54
C HIS A 143 -14.11 -6.15 -5.49
N SER A 144 -14.06 -6.44 -6.79
CA SER A 144 -15.01 -5.91 -7.79
C SER A 144 -15.98 -6.97 -8.32
N GLU A 145 -15.78 -8.23 -7.93
CA GLU A 145 -16.63 -9.36 -8.31
C GLU A 145 -16.83 -10.36 -7.16
N HIS A 146 -17.97 -11.03 -7.15
CA HIS A 146 -18.23 -12.12 -6.21
C HIS A 146 -17.62 -13.42 -6.75
N LYS A 147 -16.50 -13.82 -6.17
CA LYS A 147 -15.87 -15.11 -6.41
C LYS A 147 -15.12 -15.59 -5.18
N LYS A 148 -14.55 -16.79 -5.26
CA LYS A 148 -13.66 -17.33 -4.24
C LYS A 148 -12.22 -16.99 -4.59
N TYR A 149 -11.50 -16.43 -3.63
CA TYR A 149 -10.12 -16.03 -3.72
C TYR A 149 -9.28 -16.91 -2.80
N ASP A 150 -8.25 -17.52 -3.34
CA ASP A 150 -7.17 -18.11 -2.54
C ASP A 150 -6.11 -17.03 -2.22
N SER A 151 -5.96 -16.06 -3.13
CA SER A 151 -5.13 -14.89 -2.96
C SER A 151 -5.61 -13.77 -3.88
N THR A 152 -5.32 -12.52 -3.51
CA THR A 152 -5.48 -11.35 -4.37
C THR A 152 -4.33 -10.38 -4.11
N LYS A 153 -4.01 -9.58 -5.13
CA LYS A 153 -2.89 -8.65 -5.13
C LYS A 153 -3.39 -7.25 -5.39
N MET A 154 -2.80 -6.28 -4.69
CA MET A 154 -2.90 -4.88 -5.00
C MET A 154 -1.55 -4.22 -4.89
N TYR A 155 -1.46 -2.99 -5.36
CA TYR A 155 -0.21 -2.26 -5.37
C TYR A 155 -0.38 -0.99 -4.56
N TRP A 156 0.70 -0.57 -3.90
CA TRP A 156 0.68 0.62 -3.07
C TRP A 156 1.94 1.44 -3.31
N THR A 157 1.75 2.70 -3.67
CA THR A 157 2.85 3.66 -3.84
C THR A 157 3.18 4.28 -2.49
N VAL A 158 4.44 4.13 -2.09
CA VAL A 158 4.98 4.69 -0.87
C VAL A 158 4.85 6.23 -0.90
N PRO A 159 4.09 6.86 0.01
CA PRO A 159 3.98 8.31 0.06
C PRO A 159 5.25 8.94 0.65
N ALA A 160 5.38 10.26 0.54
CA ALA A 160 6.38 10.98 1.33
C ALA A 160 5.99 10.89 2.82
N MET A 161 6.86 10.28 3.63
CA MET A 161 6.68 10.10 5.06
C MET A 161 7.81 10.74 5.84
N GLN A 162 7.56 11.01 7.12
CA GLN A 162 8.61 11.49 8.03
C GLN A 162 9.54 10.32 8.34
N GLU A 163 10.79 10.62 8.66
CA GLU A 163 11.76 9.65 9.17
C GLU A 163 11.16 8.93 10.40
N ASP A 164 11.52 7.66 10.58
CA ASP A 164 11.07 6.78 11.67
C ASP A 164 9.55 6.53 11.72
N SER A 165 8.82 6.88 10.66
CA SER A 165 7.41 6.54 10.59
C SER A 165 7.26 5.05 10.31
N CYS A 166 6.28 4.40 10.95
CA CYS A 166 5.92 3.01 10.67
C CYS A 166 4.46 2.92 10.23
N MET A 167 4.20 2.03 9.29
CA MET A 167 2.85 1.73 8.80
C MET A 167 2.62 0.22 8.75
N HIS A 168 1.36 -0.17 8.65
CA HIS A 168 0.96 -1.55 8.36
C HIS A 168 -0.31 -1.55 7.53
N PHE A 169 -0.55 -2.63 6.82
CA PHE A 169 -1.81 -2.84 6.12
C PHE A 169 -2.79 -3.56 7.03
N VAL A 170 -4.05 -3.13 7.00
CA VAL A 170 -5.15 -3.72 7.77
C VAL A 170 -6.24 -4.11 6.81
N ALA A 171 -6.68 -5.36 6.89
CA ALA A 171 -7.80 -5.87 6.11
C ALA A 171 -8.95 -6.37 6.99
N THR A 172 -10.15 -6.22 6.42
CA THR A 172 -11.29 -7.06 6.75
C THR A 172 -11.49 -8.06 5.64
N VAL A 173 -11.61 -9.33 6.00
CA VAL A 173 -11.73 -10.45 5.06
C VAL A 173 -13.05 -11.16 5.32
N VAL A 174 -13.84 -11.34 4.26
CA VAL A 174 -15.15 -12.00 4.30
C VAL A 174 -14.99 -13.40 3.72
N LYS A 175 -15.26 -14.44 4.50
CA LYS A 175 -15.29 -15.85 4.02
C LYS A 175 -16.65 -16.23 3.43
N GLY A 176 -17.71 -15.58 3.90
CA GLY A 176 -19.09 -15.74 3.43
C GLY A 176 -19.96 -14.66 4.05
N TYR A 177 -21.23 -14.56 3.62
CA TYR A 177 -22.11 -13.45 3.99
C TYR A 177 -22.11 -13.14 5.51
N SER A 178 -22.24 -14.14 6.38
CA SER A 178 -22.27 -13.91 7.83
C SER A 178 -20.94 -14.25 8.53
N THR A 179 -19.84 -14.39 7.78
CA THR A 179 -18.55 -14.87 8.30
C THR A 179 -17.44 -13.96 7.81
N PHE A 180 -16.96 -13.08 8.69
CA PHE A 180 -15.88 -12.14 8.39
C PHE A 180 -14.92 -11.99 9.57
N PHE A 181 -13.72 -11.55 9.25
CA PHE A 181 -12.60 -11.34 10.17
C PHE A 181 -12.09 -9.93 9.95
N MET A 182 -11.96 -9.15 11.02
CA MET A 182 -11.48 -7.76 10.99
C MET A 182 -10.12 -7.68 11.65
N GLY A 183 -9.31 -6.70 11.24
CA GLY A 183 -8.00 -6.47 11.87
C GLY A 183 -6.96 -7.53 11.48
N VAL A 184 -7.07 -8.09 10.27
CA VAL A 184 -5.99 -8.89 9.69
C VAL A 184 -4.88 -7.91 9.34
N ASN A 185 -3.72 -8.01 9.99
CA ASN A 185 -2.62 -7.05 9.84
C ASN A 185 -1.46 -7.67 9.05
N SER A 186 -0.77 -6.86 8.25
CA SER A 186 0.57 -7.19 7.74
C SER A 186 1.63 -7.07 8.85
N GLU A 187 2.87 -7.43 8.54
CA GLU A 187 4.01 -6.91 9.30
C GLU A 187 4.07 -5.37 9.27
N MET A 188 4.72 -4.78 10.28
CA MET A 188 5.01 -3.34 10.27
C MET A 188 6.15 -3.06 9.30
N VAL A 189 5.95 -1.99 8.53
CA VAL A 189 6.88 -1.46 7.54
C VAL A 189 7.32 -0.09 8.05
N CYS A 190 8.58 0.04 8.44
CA CYS A 190 9.14 1.27 9.00
C CYS A 190 10.11 1.91 8.00
N PHE A 191 10.01 3.23 7.86
CA PHE A 191 10.82 4.05 6.96
C PHE A 191 12.02 4.58 7.73
N ASP A 192 13.20 4.09 7.39
CA ASP A 192 14.44 4.75 7.78
C ASP A 192 14.59 5.98 6.87
N GLY A 193 14.74 7.15 7.45
CA GLY A 193 15.01 8.36 6.70
C GLY A 193 16.14 8.10 5.72
N VAL A 194 15.90 8.28 4.42
CA VAL A 194 16.98 8.19 3.43
C VAL A 194 18.02 9.21 3.85
N ASP A 195 19.19 8.74 4.29
CA ASP A 195 20.41 9.53 4.38
C ASP A 195 20.45 10.38 3.11
N GLN A 196 20.25 11.69 3.25
CA GLN A 196 20.56 12.61 2.16
C GLN A 196 22.05 12.46 1.95
N GLY A 197 22.39 11.59 0.99
CA GLY A 197 23.75 11.35 0.55
C GLY A 197 24.41 12.71 0.48
N SER A 198 25.44 12.87 1.30
CA SER A 198 26.39 13.95 1.22
C SER A 198 26.58 14.26 -0.25
N MET A 199 26.11 15.43 -0.69
CA MET A 199 26.71 16.03 -1.86
C MET A 199 28.19 16.10 -1.53
N ASP A 200 28.95 15.18 -2.13
CA ASP A 200 30.39 15.10 -2.00
C ASP A 200 30.94 16.51 -2.09
N ALA A 201 31.54 16.97 -1.00
CA ALA A 201 32.45 18.09 -1.06
C ALA A 201 33.46 17.73 -2.15
N ALA A 202 33.43 18.48 -3.26
CA ALA A 202 34.42 18.36 -4.31
C ALA A 202 35.81 18.31 -3.66
N PRO A 203 36.70 17.38 -4.07
CA PRO A 203 38.01 17.26 -3.46
C PRO A 203 38.72 18.62 -3.59
N ALA A 204 39.13 19.16 -2.44
CA ALA A 204 39.93 20.37 -2.38
C ALA A 204 41.16 20.19 -3.28
N ASP A 205 41.23 21.08 -4.26
CA ASP A 205 42.29 21.26 -5.23
C ASP A 205 43.68 21.11 -4.59
N VAL A 206 44.42 20.10 -5.02
CA VAL A 206 45.80 19.84 -4.59
C VAL A 206 46.68 20.91 -5.22
N ARG A 207 46.97 21.97 -4.46
CA ARG A 207 48.03 22.93 -4.79
C ARG A 207 49.37 22.19 -4.94
N PRO A 208 50.10 22.33 -6.06
CA PRO A 208 51.45 21.80 -6.14
C PRO A 208 52.40 22.64 -5.28
N LEU A 209 53.14 21.97 -4.39
CA LEU A 209 54.32 22.49 -3.73
C LEU A 209 55.39 22.78 -4.81
N ALA A 210 55.55 24.05 -5.18
CA ALA A 210 56.74 24.48 -5.91
C ALA A 210 57.93 24.44 -4.93
N ALA A 211 58.83 23.50 -5.20
CA ALA A 211 60.10 23.34 -4.50
C ALA A 211 60.91 24.63 -4.54
N GLY A 212 61.42 25.03 -3.37
CA GLY A 212 62.41 26.09 -3.27
C GLY A 212 63.70 25.69 -3.98
N LEU A 213 64.22 26.60 -4.80
CA LEU A 213 65.64 26.66 -5.07
C LEU A 213 66.13 28.08 -4.75
N LEU A 214 66.79 28.16 -3.61
CA LEU A 214 67.53 29.29 -3.11
C LEU A 214 68.79 29.44 -3.98
N LEU A 215 68.93 30.54 -4.73
CA LEU A 215 70.24 31.02 -5.17
C LEU A 215 70.37 32.51 -4.80
N LEU A 216 71.22 32.76 -3.82
CA LEU A 216 71.76 34.06 -3.44
C LEU A 216 72.86 34.49 -4.42
N VAL A 217 73.23 35.78 -4.30
CA VAL A 217 74.46 36.47 -4.79
C VAL A 217 74.26 37.19 -6.15
N ALA A 218 74.54 38.48 -6.36
CA ALA A 218 75.12 39.57 -5.56
C ALA A 218 74.65 40.94 -6.08
N MET A 219 74.70 41.94 -5.19
CA MET A 219 74.68 43.37 -5.47
C MET A 219 75.82 43.81 -6.40
N THR A 220 75.57 44.76 -7.30
CA THR A 220 76.44 45.94 -7.48
C THR A 220 75.67 47.12 -8.09
N THR A 221 75.90 48.28 -7.51
CA THR A 221 75.41 49.63 -7.77
C THR A 221 76.00 50.30 -9.02
N ALA A 222 75.22 51.12 -9.74
CA ALA A 222 75.63 52.39 -10.39
C ALA A 222 74.37 53.09 -10.98
N LEU A 223 73.83 54.14 -10.35
CA LEU A 223 74.08 55.58 -10.57
C LEU A 223 73.72 56.13 -11.97
N PHE A 224 72.75 57.05 -11.96
CA PHE A 224 72.62 58.31 -12.73
C PHE A 224 72.88 58.31 -14.25
N ALA A 225 71.91 58.74 -15.06
CA ALA A 225 71.63 60.15 -15.35
C ALA A 225 70.67 60.31 -16.55
N ARG A 226 69.80 61.32 -16.45
CA ARG A 226 69.06 61.94 -17.56
C ARG A 226 70.03 62.59 -18.55
N HIS A 227 69.71 62.51 -19.83
CA HIS A 227 69.50 63.70 -20.66
C HIS A 227 68.58 63.37 -21.84
#